data_AF-A0A2T4RYC5-F1
#
_entry.id   AF-A0A2T4RYC5-F1
#
_cell.length_a   1.000
_cell.length_b   1.000
_cell.length_c   1.000
_cell.angle_alpha   90.00
_cell.angle_beta   90.00
_cell.angle_gamma   90.00
#
_symmetry.space_group_name_H-M   'P 1'
#
loop_
_entity.id
_entity.type
_entity.pdbx_description
1 polymer ?
#
loop_
_entity_poly.entity_id
_entity_poly.type
_entity_poly.pdbx_seq_one_letter_code
_entity_poly.pdbx_strand_id
1 'polypeptide(L)'
;DEIFFGIPEEQTVWMSHSDKVIEIPEGFESIADSPSTPYAAIEDKERRIYGVQFHPEVRHTEYGNDILRNFVRRVCDCTGEWTMENFIEVEIEKIREKVGDRKVLCAMSGGVDSSVVAVLLHKAIGDQLTCIFVD
;
A
#
# COMPACT_ATOMS: atom_id res chain seq x y z
N ASP A 1 2.72 -2.28 -21.63
CA ASP A 1 1.56 -2.73 -20.82
C ASP A 1 1.19 -1.68 -19.77
N GLU A 2 -0.07 -1.61 -19.34
CA GLU A 2 -0.52 -0.57 -18.38
C GLU A 2 0.26 -0.62 -17.07
N ILE A 3 0.56 -1.83 -16.59
CA ILE A 3 1.31 -2.07 -15.35
C ILE A 3 2.78 -1.60 -15.43
N PHE A 4 3.37 -1.61 -16.62
CA PHE A 4 4.74 -1.15 -16.90
C PHE A 4 4.79 0.23 -17.57
N PHE A 5 3.74 1.03 -17.43
CA PHE A 5 3.73 2.38 -18.00
C PHE A 5 4.84 3.26 -17.41
N GLY A 6 5.66 3.87 -18.28
CA GLY A 6 6.62 4.90 -17.90
C GLY A 6 7.84 4.42 -17.12
N ILE A 7 8.13 3.11 -17.16
CA ILE A 7 9.36 2.52 -16.60
C ILE A 7 10.22 1.93 -17.73
N PRO A 8 11.53 1.72 -17.51
CA PRO A 8 12.42 1.14 -18.52
C PRO A 8 12.02 -0.28 -18.95
N GLU A 9 12.34 -0.66 -20.18
CA GLU A 9 12.10 -2.02 -20.71
C GLU A 9 12.95 -3.08 -19.99
N GLU A 10 14.18 -2.74 -19.62
CA GLU A 10 15.06 -3.59 -18.81
C GLU A 10 15.18 -3.03 -17.40
N GLN A 11 15.01 -3.89 -16.39
CA GLN A 11 15.08 -3.50 -14.99
C GLN A 11 15.52 -4.65 -14.08
N THR A 12 16.06 -4.29 -12.92
CA THR A 12 16.41 -5.27 -11.88
C THR A 12 15.21 -5.53 -10.98
N VAL A 13 14.87 -6.81 -10.79
CA VAL A 13 13.75 -7.27 -9.95
C VAL A 13 14.19 -8.32 -8.94
N TRP A 14 13.49 -8.39 -7.81
CA TRP A 14 13.66 -9.48 -6.84
C TRP A 14 12.82 -10.69 -7.25
N MET A 15 13.43 -11.59 -8.00
CA MET A 15 12.75 -12.75 -8.61
C MET A 15 12.44 -13.85 -7.58
N SER A 16 11.24 -14.43 -7.68
CA SER A 16 10.94 -15.69 -6.99
C SER A 16 11.42 -16.88 -7.83
N HIS A 17 12.13 -17.82 -7.20
CA HIS A 17 12.84 -18.90 -7.90
C HIS A 17 12.31 -20.30 -7.61
N SER A 18 11.31 -20.46 -6.74
CA SER A 18 10.83 -21.80 -6.34
C SER A 18 10.04 -22.46 -7.47
N ASP A 19 8.89 -21.87 -7.82
CA ASP A 19 8.01 -22.35 -8.88
C ASP A 19 7.90 -21.30 -9.96
N LYS A 20 7.71 -21.71 -11.22
CA LYS A 20 7.52 -20.81 -12.35
C LYS A 20 6.46 -21.31 -13.30
N VAL A 21 5.80 -20.37 -13.98
CA VAL A 21 4.91 -20.67 -15.09
C VAL A 21 5.74 -21.26 -16.24
N ILE A 22 5.30 -22.40 -16.80
CA ILE A 22 5.92 -23.06 -17.96
C ILE A 22 5.01 -23.06 -19.20
N GLU A 23 3.74 -22.72 -19.03
CA GLU A 23 2.74 -22.59 -20.09
C GLU A 23 1.77 -21.47 -19.70
N ILE A 24 1.47 -20.57 -20.63
CA ILE A 24 0.58 -19.44 -20.37
C ILE A 24 -0.88 -19.93 -20.42
N PRO A 25 -1.72 -19.62 -19.41
CA PRO A 25 -3.14 -19.98 -19.44
C PRO A 25 -3.90 -19.31 -20.59
N GLU A 26 -5.02 -19.89 -21.01
CA GLU A 26 -5.87 -19.31 -22.06
C GLU A 26 -6.35 -17.89 -21.70
N GLY A 27 -6.20 -16.96 -22.65
CA GLY A 27 -6.53 -15.54 -22.50
C GLY A 27 -5.41 -14.69 -21.91
N PHE A 28 -4.32 -15.30 -21.44
CA PHE A 28 -3.14 -14.57 -21.00
C PHE A 28 -2.11 -14.43 -22.11
N GLU A 29 -1.32 -13.36 -22.03
CA GLU A 29 -0.12 -13.11 -22.82
C GLU A 29 1.06 -12.79 -21.92
N SER A 30 2.28 -13.05 -22.39
CA SER A 30 3.50 -12.69 -21.65
C SER A 30 3.88 -11.25 -21.94
N ILE A 31 4.20 -10.51 -20.88
CA ILE A 31 4.55 -9.08 -20.93
C ILE A 31 5.91 -8.76 -20.30
N ALA A 32 6.56 -9.76 -19.70
CA ALA A 32 7.96 -9.67 -19.32
C ALA A 32 8.59 -11.05 -19.28
N ASP A 33 9.86 -11.12 -19.60
CA ASP A 33 10.67 -12.33 -19.56
C ASP A 33 12.03 -12.08 -18.90
N SER A 34 12.76 -13.16 -18.69
CA SER A 34 14.16 -13.16 -18.26
C SER A 34 14.84 -14.43 -18.80
N PRO A 35 16.18 -14.48 -18.83
CA PRO A 35 16.90 -15.64 -19.38
C PRO A 35 16.51 -16.99 -18.75
N SER A 36 16.11 -17.03 -17.47
CA SER A 36 15.72 -18.26 -16.76
C SER A 36 14.20 -18.47 -16.64
N THR A 37 13.41 -17.42 -16.89
CA THR A 37 11.97 -17.37 -16.63
C THR A 37 11.29 -16.67 -17.80
N PRO A 38 10.81 -17.42 -18.81
CA PRO A 38 10.23 -16.84 -20.02
C PRO A 38 8.91 -16.10 -19.78
N TYR A 39 8.21 -16.42 -18.68
CA TYR A 39 6.97 -15.77 -18.28
C TYR A 39 7.16 -15.09 -16.93
N ALA A 40 8.01 -14.06 -16.89
CA ALA A 40 8.29 -13.30 -15.68
C ALA A 40 7.12 -12.38 -15.29
N ALA A 41 6.33 -11.95 -16.27
CA ALA A 41 5.01 -11.38 -16.06
C ALA A 41 4.05 -11.78 -17.19
N ILE A 42 2.77 -11.90 -16.83
CA ILE A 42 1.66 -12.23 -17.73
C ILE A 42 0.49 -11.29 -17.47
N GLU A 43 -0.32 -11.04 -18.49
CA GLU A 43 -1.58 -10.32 -18.34
C GLU A 43 -2.72 -10.97 -19.13
N ASP A 44 -3.94 -10.83 -18.63
CA ASP A 44 -5.17 -10.97 -19.39
C ASP A 44 -5.82 -9.59 -19.43
N LYS A 45 -5.71 -8.93 -20.60
CA LYS A 45 -6.20 -7.56 -20.81
C LYS A 45 -7.72 -7.45 -20.67
N GLU A 46 -8.48 -8.47 -21.09
CA GLU A 46 -9.94 -8.45 -21.05
C GLU A 46 -10.45 -8.52 -19.61
N ARG A 47 -9.89 -9.43 -18.82
CA ARG A 47 -10.25 -9.63 -17.41
C ARG A 47 -9.50 -8.71 -16.45
N ARG A 48 -8.54 -7.91 -16.95
CA ARG A 48 -7.63 -7.04 -16.16
C ARG A 48 -6.89 -7.82 -15.07
N ILE A 49 -6.46 -9.04 -15.39
CA ILE A 49 -5.70 -9.90 -14.45
C ILE A 49 -4.22 -9.81 -14.79
N TYR A 50 -3.40 -9.61 -13.76
CA TYR A 50 -1.95 -9.48 -13.90
C TYR A 50 -1.25 -10.48 -12.99
N GLY A 51 -0.23 -11.14 -13.52
CA GLY A 51 0.66 -12.02 -12.77
C GLY A 51 2.11 -11.54 -12.90
N VAL A 52 2.83 -11.46 -11.79
CA VAL A 52 4.27 -11.21 -11.75
C VAL A 52 4.96 -12.31 -10.95
N GLN A 53 6.10 -12.78 -11.44
CA GLN A 53 6.91 -13.82 -10.79
C GLN A 53 7.94 -13.23 -9.80
N PHE A 54 8.11 -11.92 -9.79
CA PHE A 54 8.99 -11.18 -8.89
C PHE A 54 8.19 -10.39 -7.85
N HIS A 55 8.88 -9.82 -6.86
CA HIS A 55 8.29 -9.10 -5.75
C HIS A 55 8.34 -7.57 -5.98
N PRO A 56 7.29 -6.91 -6.51
CA PRO A 56 7.28 -5.46 -6.69
C PRO A 56 7.19 -4.68 -5.37
N GLU A 57 6.86 -5.34 -4.26
CA GLU A 57 6.71 -4.75 -2.92
C GLU A 57 8.04 -4.53 -2.19
N VAL A 58 9.13 -5.18 -2.63
CA VAL A 58 10.44 -5.07 -1.98
C VAL A 58 11.32 -4.05 -2.68
N ARG A 59 12.16 -3.36 -1.90
CA ARG A 59 13.09 -2.32 -2.39
C ARG A 59 14.13 -2.81 -3.40
N HIS A 60 14.35 -4.12 -3.47
CA HIS A 60 15.29 -4.72 -4.42
C HIS A 60 14.76 -4.76 -5.84
N THR A 61 13.46 -4.55 -6.03
CA THR A 61 12.85 -4.31 -7.34
C THR A 61 12.87 -2.81 -7.61
N GLU A 62 13.73 -2.38 -8.54
CA GLU A 62 14.09 -0.97 -8.75
C GLU A 62 12.87 -0.06 -8.98
N TYR A 63 11.94 -0.52 -9.82
CA TYR A 63 10.70 0.19 -10.16
C TYR A 63 9.45 -0.46 -9.55
N GLY A 64 9.60 -1.23 -8.47
CA GLY A 64 8.51 -1.99 -7.84
C GLY A 64 7.35 -1.09 -7.39
N ASN A 65 7.66 0.07 -6.80
CA ASN A 65 6.66 1.07 -6.42
C ASN A 65 5.92 1.65 -7.63
N ASP A 66 6.60 1.84 -8.76
CA ASP A 66 5.98 2.34 -9.99
C ASP A 66 5.03 1.31 -10.59
N ILE A 67 5.38 0.03 -10.56
CA ILE A 67 4.53 -1.10 -10.95
C ILE A 67 3.26 -1.14 -10.10
N LEU A 68 3.40 -1.12 -8.77
CA LEU A 68 2.25 -1.11 -7.85
C LEU A 68 1.38 0.14 -8.05
N ARG A 69 2.01 1.30 -8.26
CA ARG A 69 1.29 2.55 -8.55
C ARG A 69 0.53 2.43 -9.88
N ASN A 70 1.13 1.91 -10.93
CA ASN A 70 0.46 1.72 -12.21
C ASN A 70 -0.72 0.76 -12.10
N PHE A 71 -0.56 -0.35 -11.38
CA PHE A 71 -1.67 -1.26 -11.11
C PHE A 71 -2.83 -0.55 -10.40
N VAL A 72 -2.55 0.15 -9.30
CA VAL A 72 -3.59 0.86 -8.54
C VAL A 72 -4.24 1.98 -9.35
N ARG A 73 -3.46 2.76 -10.11
CA ARG A 73 -3.92 3.99 -10.77
C ARG A 73 -4.47 3.80 -12.18
N ARG A 74 -3.92 2.86 -12.93
CA ARG A 74 -4.25 2.63 -14.36
C ARG A 74 -5.10 1.38 -14.55
N VAL A 75 -4.81 0.32 -13.79
CA VAL A 75 -5.56 -0.95 -13.88
C VAL A 75 -6.76 -0.97 -12.93
N CYS A 76 -6.67 -0.36 -11.75
CA CYS A 76 -7.80 -0.30 -10.81
C CYS A 76 -8.53 1.05 -10.82
N ASP A 77 -8.07 2.01 -11.61
CA ASP A 77 -8.64 3.36 -11.73
C ASP A 77 -8.79 4.09 -10.38
N CYS A 78 -7.95 3.76 -9.39
CA CYS A 78 -8.06 4.36 -8.06
C CYS A 78 -7.57 5.83 -8.06
N THR A 79 -8.44 6.73 -7.62
CA THR A 79 -8.22 8.20 -7.59
C THR A 79 -7.28 8.65 -6.47
N GLY A 80 -7.07 7.81 -5.45
CA GLY A 80 -6.11 8.09 -4.37
C GLY A 80 -6.63 9.07 -3.33
N GLU A 81 -7.91 8.99 -3.05
CA GLU A 81 -8.59 9.78 -2.02
C GLU A 81 -8.11 9.45 -0.60
N TRP A 82 -7.36 8.37 -0.42
CA TRP A 82 -6.69 8.08 0.85
C TRP A 82 -5.46 8.96 1.03
N THR A 83 -5.64 10.09 1.71
CA THR A 83 -4.57 10.99 2.15
C THR A 83 -4.54 11.08 3.68
N MET A 84 -3.42 11.54 4.24
CA MET A 84 -3.34 11.71 5.69
C MET A 84 -4.29 12.79 6.20
N GLU A 85 -4.56 13.81 5.39
CA GLU A 85 -5.53 14.86 5.68
C GLU A 85 -6.94 14.28 5.81
N ASN A 86 -7.38 13.53 4.79
CA ASN A 86 -8.71 12.88 4.81
C ASN A 86 -8.81 11.86 5.95
N PHE A 87 -7.73 11.13 6.22
CA PHE A 87 -7.68 10.19 7.34
C PHE A 87 -7.89 10.88 8.69
N ILE A 88 -7.21 12.00 8.94
CA ILE A 88 -7.33 12.73 10.21
C ILE A 88 -8.77 13.20 10.44
N GLU A 89 -9.43 13.74 9.41
CA GLU A 89 -10.81 14.20 9.52
C GLU A 89 -11.76 13.04 9.87
N VAL A 90 -11.67 11.93 9.12
CA VAL A 90 -12.48 10.73 9.33
C VAL A 90 -12.25 10.14 10.73
N GLU A 91 -11.00 10.06 11.19
CA GLU A 91 -10.71 9.50 12.52
C GLU A 91 -11.14 10.43 13.66
N ILE A 92 -11.06 11.76 13.48
CA ILE A 92 -11.59 12.71 14.48
C ILE A 92 -13.08 12.50 14.69
N GLU A 93 -13.86 12.34 13.61
CA GLU A 93 -15.31 12.09 13.69
C GLU A 93 -15.60 10.76 14.40
N LYS A 94 -14.91 9.68 14.00
CA LYS A 94 -15.05 8.38 14.66
C LYS A 94 -14.71 8.43 16.14
N ILE A 95 -13.65 9.15 16.52
CA ILE A 95 -13.26 9.29 17.93
C ILE A 95 -14.36 10.04 18.69
N ARG A 96 -14.88 11.15 18.15
CA ARG A 96 -15.96 11.92 18.80
C ARG A 96 -17.22 11.08 19.01
N GLU A 97 -17.67 10.38 17.96
CA GLU A 97 -18.83 9.49 18.04
C GLU A 97 -18.61 8.38 19.07
N LYS A 98 -17.44 7.74 19.02
CA LYS A 98 -17.13 6.62 19.91
C LYS A 98 -16.96 7.07 21.36
N VAL A 99 -16.36 8.22 21.63
CA VAL A 99 -16.08 8.68 22.99
C VAL A 99 -17.33 9.29 23.63
N GLY A 100 -18.10 10.09 22.88
CA GLY A 100 -19.20 10.89 23.43
C GLY A 100 -18.68 11.84 24.51
N ASP A 101 -19.33 11.87 25.67
CA ASP A 101 -18.96 12.75 26.80
C ASP A 101 -17.98 12.09 27.80
N ARG A 102 -17.42 10.92 27.47
CA ARG A 102 -16.54 10.18 28.39
C ARG A 102 -15.14 10.78 28.43
N LYS A 103 -14.42 10.56 29.54
CA LYS A 103 -12.99 10.89 29.64
C LYS A 103 -12.14 9.76 29.08
N VAL A 104 -11.01 10.11 28.48
CA VAL A 104 -10.04 9.19 27.87
C VAL A 104 -8.69 9.36 28.56
N LEU A 105 -8.09 8.25 28.96
CA LEU A 105 -6.74 8.20 29.50
C LEU A 105 -5.78 7.73 28.40
N CYS A 106 -4.67 8.44 28.20
CA CYS A 106 -3.62 8.06 27.26
C CYS A 106 -2.29 7.89 28.00
N ALA A 107 -1.72 6.69 27.98
CA ALA A 107 -0.37 6.45 28.48
C ALA A 107 0.64 6.85 27.41
N MET A 108 1.43 7.89 27.70
CA MET A 108 2.48 8.38 26.83
C MET A 108 3.81 7.77 27.24
N SER A 109 4.45 7.08 26.29
CA SER A 109 5.77 6.44 26.48
C SER A 109 6.95 7.32 26.01
N GLY A 110 6.67 8.45 25.35
CA GLY A 110 7.67 9.24 24.63
C GLY A 110 7.95 8.75 23.20
N GLY A 111 7.37 7.61 22.80
CA GLY A 111 7.44 7.11 21.42
C GLY A 111 6.59 7.93 20.44
N VAL A 112 6.92 7.82 19.14
CA VAL A 112 6.18 8.51 18.06
C VAL A 112 4.72 8.11 18.06
N ASP A 113 4.42 6.81 18.21
CA ASP A 113 3.05 6.30 18.16
C ASP A 113 2.18 6.89 19.27
N SER A 114 2.67 6.84 20.52
CA SER A 114 1.92 7.37 21.66
C SER A 114 1.76 8.89 21.59
N SER A 115 2.73 9.59 21.02
CA SER A 115 2.66 11.04 20.79
C SER A 115 1.65 11.40 19.71
N VAL A 116 1.63 10.68 18.58
CA VAL A 116 0.67 10.89 17.49
C VAL A 116 -0.75 10.61 17.97
N VAL A 117 -0.95 9.52 18.71
CA VAL A 117 -2.25 9.19 19.32
C VAL A 117 -2.71 10.28 20.28
N ALA A 118 -1.84 10.77 21.17
CA ALA A 118 -2.18 11.83 22.10
C ALA A 118 -2.61 13.12 21.37
N VAL A 119 -1.90 13.52 20.31
CA VAL A 119 -2.25 14.69 19.49
C VAL A 119 -3.57 14.49 18.75
N LEU A 120 -3.81 13.31 18.16
CA LEU A 120 -5.04 13.03 17.45
C LEU A 120 -6.26 13.03 18.41
N LEU A 121 -6.13 12.39 19.58
CA LEU A 121 -7.16 12.42 20.61
C LEU A 121 -7.41 13.85 21.10
N HIS A 122 -6.36 14.63 21.36
CA HIS A 122 -6.52 16.01 21.82
C HIS A 122 -7.26 16.87 20.78
N LYS A 123 -6.96 16.71 19.48
CA LYS A 123 -7.70 17.37 18.39
C LYS A 123 -9.18 16.95 18.36
N ALA A 124 -9.47 15.70 18.66
CA ALA A 124 -10.83 15.17 18.60
C ALA A 124 -11.69 15.58 19.80
N ILE A 125 -11.17 15.46 21.02
CA ILE A 125 -11.95 15.50 22.27
C ILE A 125 -11.39 16.45 23.35
N GLY A 126 -10.33 17.21 23.04
CA GLY A 126 -9.82 18.30 23.89
C GLY A 126 -9.59 17.88 25.35
N ASP A 127 -10.28 18.55 26.27
CA ASP A 127 -10.14 18.40 27.72
C ASP A 127 -10.68 17.07 28.28
N GLN A 128 -11.34 16.25 27.45
CA GLN A 128 -11.72 14.89 27.82
C GLN A 128 -10.49 13.96 27.90
N LEU A 129 -9.38 14.33 27.28
CA LEU A 129 -8.13 13.59 27.28
C LEU A 129 -7.29 13.90 28.51
N THR A 130 -6.79 12.87 29.18
CA THR A 130 -5.74 12.97 30.20
C THR A 130 -4.57 12.09 29.80
N CYS A 131 -3.42 12.72 29.55
CA CYS A 131 -2.18 12.02 29.25
C CYS A 131 -1.38 11.77 30.54
N ILE A 132 -0.89 10.54 30.70
CA ILE A 132 0.06 10.18 31.75
C ILE A 132 1.40 9.89 31.08
N PHE A 133 2.42 10.63 31.48
CA PHE A 133 3.82 10.37 31.14
C PHE A 133 4.55 9.99 32.42
N VAL A 134 5.29 8.88 32.37
CA VAL A 134 6.13 8.41 33.47
C VAL A 134 7.56 8.50 32.97
N ASP A 135 8.34 9.36 33.62
CA ASP A 135 9.77 9.56 33.40
C ASP A 135 10.57 8.58 34.28
#